data_AF-A0A2W7ASU6-F1
#
_entry.id   AF-A0A2W7ASU6-F1
#
_cell.length_a   1.000
_cell.length_b   1.000
_cell.length_c   1.000
_cell.angle_alpha   90.00
_cell.angle_beta   90.00
_cell.angle_gamma   90.00
#
_symmetry.space_group_name_H-M   'P 1'
#
loop_
_entity.id
_entity.type
_entity.pdbx_description
1 polymer ?
#
loop_
_entity_poly.entity_id
_entity_poly.type
_entity_poly.pdbx_seq_one_letter_code
_entity_poly.pdbx_strand_id
1 'polypeptide(L)'
;MAPKKDDYREGLKQEFTNLFETLDLKDTQKHYLRSRWLDQVLWMEGRAGKARDFHYRLRLTTIIGGVLIPALVSLNFMDANNERLKQFLGVSTFALSQIVAVSAATEQFFNYGERWRHYRRGVESLKTQGWQFFELGGPYQTYKTHDEAFHTFAGQVESILQQDVEVYATQVTQPKKDTEPKENSNSVAITNTPISSEASNRREPAAMKTPS
;
A
#
# COMPACT_ATOMS: atom_id res chain seq x y z
N MET A 1 -0.20 -15.38 -21.09
CA MET A 1 0.41 -14.11 -21.54
C MET A 1 -0.54 -13.02 -21.10
N ALA A 2 -0.16 -12.19 -20.12
CA ALA A 2 -1.07 -11.13 -19.65
C ALA A 2 -1.31 -10.12 -20.78
N PRO A 3 -2.55 -9.68 -21.04
CA PRO A 3 -2.82 -8.66 -22.06
C PRO A 3 -2.01 -7.40 -21.74
N LYS A 4 -1.54 -6.68 -22.77
CA LYS A 4 -0.86 -5.39 -22.57
C LYS A 4 -1.81 -4.46 -21.80
N LYS A 5 -1.29 -3.62 -20.90
CA LYS A 5 -2.15 -2.78 -20.03
C LYS A 5 -3.09 -1.85 -20.82
N ASP A 6 -2.68 -1.42 -22.01
CA ASP A 6 -3.50 -0.61 -22.91
C ASP A 6 -4.65 -1.45 -23.47
N ASP A 7 -4.36 -2.69 -23.85
CA ASP A 7 -5.32 -3.70 -24.31
C ASP A 7 -6.37 -4.05 -23.21
N TYR A 8 -5.97 -4.18 -21.94
CA TYR A 8 -6.93 -4.42 -20.84
C TYR A 8 -7.90 -3.26 -20.63
N ARG A 9 -7.40 -2.02 -20.60
CA ARG A 9 -8.25 -0.83 -20.35
C ARG A 9 -9.19 -0.56 -21.53
N GLU A 10 -8.71 -0.79 -22.75
CA GLU A 10 -9.53 -0.69 -23.95
C GLU A 10 -10.61 -1.77 -23.97
N GLY A 11 -10.27 -3.03 -23.64
CA GLY A 11 -11.24 -4.11 -23.50
C GLY A 11 -12.30 -3.81 -22.44
N LEU A 12 -11.90 -3.35 -21.26
CA LEU A 12 -12.82 -2.98 -20.18
C LEU A 12 -13.73 -1.81 -20.59
N LYS A 13 -13.20 -0.81 -21.30
CA LYS A 13 -13.98 0.31 -21.83
C LYS A 13 -15.04 -0.19 -22.82
N GLN A 14 -14.65 -1.06 -23.75
CA GLN A 14 -15.56 -1.62 -24.75
C GLN A 14 -16.65 -2.47 -24.10
N GLU A 15 -16.28 -3.36 -23.18
CA GLU A 15 -17.20 -4.22 -22.44
C GLU A 15 -18.28 -3.40 -21.73
N PHE A 16 -17.89 -2.43 -20.90
CA PHE A 16 -18.88 -1.59 -20.20
C PHE A 16 -19.68 -0.71 -21.15
N THR A 17 -19.08 -0.20 -22.22
CA THR A 17 -19.83 0.60 -23.21
C THR A 17 -20.93 -0.23 -23.87
N ASN A 18 -20.64 -1.50 -24.20
CA ASN A 18 -21.62 -2.43 -24.74
C ASN A 18 -22.70 -2.76 -23.70
N LEU A 19 -22.33 -2.98 -22.43
CA LEU A 19 -23.29 -3.21 -21.35
C LEU A 19 -24.26 -2.05 -21.21
N PHE A 20 -23.79 -0.80 -21.23
CA PHE A 20 -24.68 0.37 -21.12
C PHE A 20 -25.75 0.43 -22.21
N GLU A 21 -25.48 -0.11 -23.40
CA GLU A 21 -26.46 -0.12 -24.49
C GLU A 21 -27.56 -1.14 -24.28
N THR A 22 -27.29 -2.20 -23.51
CA THR A 22 -28.29 -3.22 -23.18
C THR A 22 -29.28 -2.77 -22.11
N LEU A 23 -28.96 -1.69 -21.38
CA LEU A 23 -29.79 -1.17 -20.28
C LEU A 23 -30.85 -0.21 -20.80
N ASP A 24 -32.07 -0.35 -20.28
CA ASP A 24 -33.17 0.59 -20.49
C ASP A 24 -32.98 1.83 -19.59
N LEU A 25 -32.08 2.70 -20.01
CA LEU A 25 -31.71 3.94 -19.33
C LEU A 25 -31.88 5.13 -20.26
N LYS A 26 -32.19 6.29 -19.69
CA LYS A 26 -32.23 7.57 -20.41
C LYS A 26 -30.84 7.91 -20.95
N ASP A 27 -30.78 8.61 -22.09
CA ASP A 27 -29.51 9.01 -22.71
C ASP A 27 -28.61 9.82 -21.76
N THR A 28 -29.20 10.65 -20.90
CA THR A 28 -28.49 11.41 -19.86
C THR A 28 -27.82 10.52 -18.82
N GLN A 29 -28.48 9.43 -18.43
CA GLN A 29 -27.94 8.44 -17.49
C GLN A 29 -26.83 7.62 -18.15
N LYS A 30 -27.02 7.18 -19.40
CA LYS A 30 -25.97 6.52 -20.18
C LYS A 30 -24.75 7.43 -20.36
N HIS A 31 -24.97 8.73 -20.58
CA HIS A 31 -23.89 9.72 -20.65
C HIS A 31 -23.13 9.81 -19.32
N TYR A 32 -23.81 9.83 -18.18
CA TYR A 32 -23.17 9.79 -16.86
C TYR A 32 -22.33 8.51 -16.68
N LEU A 33 -22.86 7.33 -17.03
CA LEU A 33 -22.12 6.07 -16.92
C LEU A 33 -20.80 6.10 -17.71
N ARG A 34 -20.81 6.69 -18.92
CA ARG A 34 -19.61 6.82 -19.76
C ARG A 34 -18.63 7.87 -19.26
N SER A 35 -19.13 9.09 -19.07
CA SER A 35 -18.30 10.28 -18.84
C SER A 35 -17.82 10.40 -17.41
N ARG A 36 -18.64 9.95 -16.44
CA ARG A 36 -18.35 10.09 -15.03
C ARG A 36 -17.85 8.79 -14.44
N TRP A 37 -18.63 7.71 -14.52
CA TRP A 37 -18.26 6.47 -13.84
C TRP A 37 -17.12 5.73 -14.55
N LEU A 38 -17.30 5.40 -15.84
CA LEU A 38 -16.32 4.61 -16.59
C LEU A 38 -15.00 5.35 -16.78
N ASP A 39 -15.02 6.65 -17.06
CA ASP A 39 -13.81 7.46 -17.14
C ASP A 39 -12.99 7.41 -15.85
N GLN A 40 -13.66 7.49 -14.69
CA GLN A 40 -12.98 7.40 -13.38
C GLN A 40 -12.41 6.02 -13.13
N VAL A 41 -13.15 4.95 -13.47
CA VAL A 41 -12.63 3.57 -13.39
C VAL A 41 -11.34 3.44 -14.22
N LEU A 42 -11.35 3.92 -15.47
CA LEU A 42 -10.20 3.83 -16.38
C LEU A 42 -9.03 4.71 -15.92
N TRP A 43 -9.31 5.90 -15.42
CA TRP A 43 -8.30 6.83 -14.89
C TRP A 43 -7.61 6.23 -13.67
N MET A 44 -8.39 5.74 -12.70
CA MET A 44 -7.86 5.15 -11.48
C MET A 44 -7.12 3.82 -11.77
N GLU A 45 -7.58 2.99 -12.72
CA GLU A 45 -6.88 1.77 -13.15
C GLU A 45 -5.51 2.11 -13.78
N GLY A 46 -5.49 3.15 -14.61
CA GLY A 46 -4.26 3.69 -15.19
C GLY A 46 -3.26 4.14 -14.12
N ARG A 47 -3.72 4.95 -13.16
CA ARG A 47 -2.96 5.45 -12.01
C ARG A 47 -2.44 4.32 -11.12
N ALA A 48 -3.31 3.37 -10.75
CA ALA A 48 -2.95 2.22 -9.94
C ALA A 48 -1.81 1.43 -10.60
N GLY A 49 -1.92 1.11 -11.88
CA GLY A 49 -0.84 0.39 -12.57
C GLY A 49 0.47 1.18 -12.63
N LYS A 50 0.44 2.50 -12.90
CA LYS A 50 1.67 3.32 -12.93
C LYS A 50 2.36 3.36 -11.57
N ALA A 51 1.59 3.56 -10.49
CA ALA A 51 2.11 3.56 -9.13
C ALA A 51 2.71 2.20 -8.75
N ARG A 52 2.04 1.10 -9.13
CA ARG A 52 2.53 -0.27 -8.97
C ARG A 52 3.87 -0.48 -9.66
N ASP A 53 3.94 -0.16 -10.94
CA ASP A 53 5.13 -0.42 -11.76
C ASP A 53 6.32 0.41 -11.26
N PHE A 54 6.09 1.64 -10.81
CA PHE A 54 7.13 2.48 -10.21
C PHE A 54 7.61 1.93 -8.85
N HIS A 55 6.67 1.52 -7.98
CA HIS A 55 7.00 0.90 -6.69
C HIS A 55 7.88 -0.34 -6.88
N TYR A 56 7.47 -1.27 -7.75
CA TYR A 56 8.26 -2.49 -7.98
C TYR A 56 9.60 -2.21 -8.66
N ARG A 57 9.68 -1.25 -9.58
CA ARG A 57 10.95 -0.87 -10.21
C ARG A 57 11.95 -0.34 -9.18
N LEU A 58 11.56 0.62 -8.35
CA LEU A 58 12.45 1.18 -7.32
C LEU A 58 12.89 0.09 -6.34
N ARG A 59 11.93 -0.72 -5.86
CA ARG A 59 12.21 -1.79 -4.91
C ARG A 59 13.17 -2.83 -5.49
N LEU A 60 13.01 -3.19 -6.76
CA LEU A 60 13.92 -4.11 -7.44
C LEU A 60 15.33 -3.51 -7.58
N THR A 61 15.46 -2.23 -7.92
CA THR A 61 16.74 -1.54 -7.96
C THR A 61 17.44 -1.55 -6.60
N THR A 62 16.70 -1.29 -5.52
CA THR A 62 17.21 -1.33 -4.15
C THR A 62 17.69 -2.74 -3.75
N ILE A 63 16.92 -3.78 -4.07
CA ILE A 63 17.29 -5.18 -3.78
C ILE A 63 18.54 -5.59 -4.56
N ILE A 64 18.56 -5.35 -5.87
CA ILE A 64 19.71 -5.69 -6.72
C ILE A 64 20.95 -4.95 -6.25
N GLY A 65 20.85 -3.64 -6.00
CA GLY A 65 21.97 -2.86 -5.52
C GLY A 65 22.46 -3.29 -4.13
N GLY A 66 21.56 -3.65 -3.21
CA GLY A 66 21.91 -4.18 -1.89
C GLY A 66 22.70 -5.49 -1.95
N VAL A 67 22.48 -6.32 -2.97
CA VAL A 67 23.24 -7.57 -3.20
C VAL A 67 24.54 -7.32 -3.98
N LEU A 68 24.52 -6.40 -4.95
CA LEU A 68 25.68 -6.08 -5.78
C LEU A 68 26.77 -5.32 -5.04
N ILE A 69 26.41 -4.36 -4.16
CA ILE A 69 27.40 -3.52 -3.46
C ILE A 69 28.39 -4.38 -2.65
N PRO A 70 27.97 -5.33 -1.77
CA PRO A 70 28.90 -6.20 -1.05
C PRO A 70 29.82 -7.02 -1.97
N ALA A 71 29.29 -7.51 -3.09
CA ALA A 71 30.07 -8.27 -4.07
C ALA A 71 31.15 -7.39 -4.74
N LEU A 72 30.78 -6.18 -5.17
CA LEU A 72 31.72 -5.22 -5.77
C LEU A 72 32.79 -4.78 -4.76
N VAL A 73 32.40 -4.53 -3.51
CA VAL A 73 33.33 -4.20 -2.41
C VAL A 73 34.32 -5.34 -2.17
N SER A 74 33.83 -6.59 -2.11
CA SER A 74 34.69 -7.77 -1.96
C SER A 74 35.72 -7.92 -3.10
N LEU A 75 35.29 -7.70 -4.35
CA LEU A 75 36.18 -7.70 -5.52
C LEU A 75 37.20 -6.55 -5.52
N ASN A 76 36.85 -5.40 -4.92
CA ASN A 76 37.77 -4.27 -4.79
C ASN A 76 38.95 -4.59 -3.85
N PHE A 77 38.72 -5.42 -2.83
CA PHE A 77 39.74 -5.86 -1.87
C PHE A 77 40.61 -7.01 -2.38
N MET A 78 40.26 -7.68 -3.48
CA MET A 78 41.14 -8.66 -4.10
C MET A 78 42.36 -7.94 -4.70
N ASP A 79 43.55 -8.45 -4.42
CA ASP A 79 44.79 -7.81 -4.82
C ASP A 79 45.03 -7.97 -6.33
N ALA A 80 44.33 -7.15 -7.11
CA ALA A 80 44.49 -7.08 -8.55
C ALA A 80 45.65 -6.13 -8.87
N ASN A 81 46.66 -6.62 -9.60
CA ASN A 81 47.80 -5.83 -10.11
C ASN A 81 47.42 -4.75 -11.15
N ASN A 82 46.14 -4.42 -11.29
CA ASN A 82 45.62 -3.47 -12.27
C ASN A 82 44.94 -2.29 -11.56
N GLU A 83 45.68 -1.21 -11.39
CA GLU A 83 45.22 0.03 -10.77
C GLU A 83 43.99 0.63 -11.46
N ARG A 84 43.88 0.51 -12.79
CA ARG A 84 42.70 0.99 -13.53
C ARG A 84 41.44 0.20 -13.16
N LEU A 85 41.58 -1.10 -12.94
CA LEU A 85 40.48 -1.96 -12.51
C LEU A 85 40.05 -1.62 -11.07
N LYS A 86 41.01 -1.43 -10.15
CA LYS A 86 40.72 -1.01 -8.76
C LYS A 86 39.97 0.33 -8.74
N GLN A 87 40.42 1.32 -9.53
CA GLN A 87 39.74 2.63 -9.63
C GLN A 87 38.35 2.52 -10.23
N PHE A 88 38.17 1.75 -11.31
CA PHE A 88 36.85 1.52 -11.92
C PHE A 88 35.87 0.84 -10.95
N LEU A 89 36.32 -0.18 -10.22
CA LEU A 89 35.53 -0.88 -9.19
C LEU A 89 35.15 0.08 -8.04
N GLY A 90 36.07 0.94 -7.60
CA GLY A 90 35.79 1.93 -6.56
C GLY A 90 34.72 2.94 -6.99
N VAL A 91 34.88 3.55 -8.17
CA VAL A 91 33.93 4.54 -8.70
C VAL A 91 32.56 3.92 -8.97
N SER A 92 32.51 2.71 -9.53
CA SER A 92 31.25 2.00 -9.77
C SER A 92 30.52 1.63 -8.48
N THR A 93 31.24 1.17 -7.46
CA THR A 93 30.67 0.89 -6.13
C THR A 93 30.10 2.16 -5.50
N PHE A 94 30.84 3.26 -5.55
CA PHE A 94 30.37 4.54 -5.05
C PHE A 94 29.11 5.00 -5.78
N ALA A 95 29.12 5.01 -7.12
CA ALA A 95 27.97 5.41 -7.93
C ALA A 95 26.74 4.53 -7.67
N LEU A 96 26.93 3.21 -7.55
CA LEU A 96 25.85 2.27 -7.24
C LEU A 96 25.27 2.52 -5.86
N SER A 97 26.11 2.82 -4.86
CA SER A 97 25.64 3.17 -3.50
C SER A 97 24.72 4.39 -3.50
N GLN A 98 25.06 5.43 -4.28
CA GLN A 98 24.25 6.64 -4.39
C GLN A 98 22.91 6.35 -5.08
N ILE A 99 22.91 5.55 -6.14
CA ILE A 99 21.68 5.14 -6.85
C ILE A 99 20.74 4.39 -5.89
N VAL A 100 21.28 3.46 -5.09
CA VAL A 100 20.49 2.70 -4.10
C VAL A 100 19.93 3.62 -3.03
N ALA A 101 20.75 4.51 -2.46
CA ALA A 101 20.30 5.46 -1.44
C ALA A 101 19.20 6.39 -1.96
N VAL A 102 19.38 6.97 -3.15
CA VAL A 102 18.37 7.81 -3.81
C VAL A 102 17.10 7.02 -4.11
N SER A 103 17.21 5.77 -4.55
CA SER A 103 16.06 4.90 -4.85
C SER A 103 15.24 4.60 -3.59
N ALA A 104 15.90 4.26 -2.49
CA ALA A 104 15.27 4.03 -1.19
C ALA A 104 14.62 5.30 -0.64
N ALA A 105 15.32 6.43 -0.67
CA ALA A 105 14.78 7.72 -0.25
C ALA A 105 13.56 8.14 -1.09
N THR A 106 13.61 7.92 -2.41
CA THR A 106 12.49 8.20 -3.33
C THR A 106 11.30 7.28 -3.04
N GLU A 107 11.54 5.99 -2.79
CA GLU A 107 10.48 5.04 -2.43
C GLU A 107 9.75 5.49 -1.15
N GLN A 108 10.50 5.96 -0.16
CA GLN A 108 9.98 6.42 1.12
C GLN A 108 9.29 7.80 1.03
N PHE A 109 9.84 8.72 0.24
CA PHE A 109 9.30 10.08 0.08
C PHE A 109 7.93 10.09 -0.61
N PHE A 110 7.75 9.26 -1.64
CA PHE A 110 6.55 9.30 -2.48
C PHE A 110 5.46 8.32 -2.07
N ASN A 111 5.70 7.45 -1.09
CA ASN A 111 4.75 6.44 -0.59
C ASN A 111 4.03 5.69 -1.73
N TYR A 112 4.76 5.30 -2.79
CA TYR A 112 4.16 4.70 -3.99
C TYR A 112 3.36 3.43 -3.70
N GLY A 113 3.77 2.67 -2.67
CA GLY A 113 3.02 1.51 -2.19
C GLY A 113 1.64 1.87 -1.62
N GLU A 114 1.54 2.95 -0.84
CA GLU A 114 0.25 3.42 -0.30
C GLU A 114 -0.63 3.99 -1.41
N ARG A 115 -0.03 4.76 -2.33
CA ARG A 115 -0.73 5.29 -3.51
C ARG A 115 -1.30 4.19 -4.39
N TRP A 116 -0.51 3.14 -4.68
CA TRP A 116 -1.00 2.00 -5.46
C TRP A 116 -2.18 1.31 -4.78
N ARG A 117 -2.06 0.98 -3.48
CA ARG A 117 -3.13 0.31 -2.72
C ARG A 117 -4.39 1.18 -2.63
N HIS A 118 -4.22 2.48 -2.53
CA HIS A 118 -5.35 3.41 -2.54
C HIS A 118 -6.06 3.38 -3.89
N TYR A 119 -5.37 3.67 -4.99
CA TYR A 119 -6.01 3.68 -6.32
C TYR A 119 -6.59 2.32 -6.66
N ARG A 120 -5.92 1.23 -6.29
CA ARG A 120 -6.46 -0.13 -6.49
C ARG A 120 -7.78 -0.32 -5.73
N ARG A 121 -7.84 0.05 -4.45
CA ARG A 121 -9.07 -0.07 -3.66
C ARG A 121 -10.23 0.73 -4.26
N GLY A 122 -9.98 1.98 -4.66
CA GLY A 122 -11.04 2.80 -5.27
C GLY A 122 -11.51 2.25 -6.61
N VAL A 123 -10.60 1.78 -7.49
CA VAL A 123 -10.99 1.10 -8.74
C VAL A 123 -11.84 -0.12 -8.49
N GLU A 124 -11.39 -1.01 -7.60
CA GLU A 124 -12.13 -2.24 -7.33
C GLU A 124 -13.51 -1.91 -6.72
N SER A 125 -13.60 -0.90 -5.84
CA SER A 125 -14.88 -0.43 -5.29
C SER A 125 -15.81 0.11 -6.38
N LEU A 126 -15.31 0.94 -7.30
CA LEU A 126 -16.09 1.45 -8.43
C LEU A 126 -16.56 0.34 -9.37
N LYS A 127 -15.70 -0.66 -9.64
CA LYS A 127 -16.07 -1.85 -10.44
C LYS A 127 -17.13 -2.68 -9.74
N THR A 128 -16.99 -2.93 -8.44
CA THR A 128 -17.99 -3.63 -7.64
C THR A 128 -19.34 -2.92 -7.68
N GLN A 129 -19.36 -1.59 -7.52
CA GLN A 129 -20.60 -0.82 -7.65
C GLN A 129 -21.21 -0.94 -9.04
N GLY A 130 -20.40 -0.90 -10.09
CA GLY A 130 -20.87 -1.13 -11.47
C GLY A 130 -21.56 -2.48 -11.61
N TRP A 131 -20.89 -3.57 -11.23
CA TRP A 131 -21.46 -4.92 -11.33
C TRP A 131 -22.72 -5.09 -10.49
N GLN A 132 -22.72 -4.60 -9.26
CA GLN A 132 -23.92 -4.63 -8.41
C GLN A 132 -25.07 -3.86 -9.06
N PHE A 133 -24.83 -2.71 -9.69
CA PHE A 133 -25.86 -1.98 -10.41
C PHE A 133 -26.37 -2.75 -11.64
N PHE A 134 -25.47 -3.31 -12.46
CA PHE A 134 -25.87 -4.06 -13.66
C PHE A 134 -26.70 -5.30 -13.35
N GLU A 135 -26.39 -6.00 -12.27
CA GLU A 135 -27.13 -7.18 -11.85
C GLU A 135 -28.35 -6.86 -10.97
N LEU A 136 -28.61 -5.57 -10.67
CA LEU A 136 -29.53 -5.15 -9.61
C LEU A 136 -29.27 -5.92 -8.30
N GLY A 137 -27.99 -6.18 -8.03
CA GLY A 137 -27.50 -6.90 -6.85
C GLY A 137 -27.10 -5.98 -5.71
N GLY A 138 -26.78 -6.58 -4.56
CA GLY A 138 -26.33 -5.86 -3.37
C GLY A 138 -27.28 -4.72 -2.96
N PRO A 139 -26.80 -3.47 -2.85
CA PRO A 139 -27.63 -2.32 -2.47
C PRO A 139 -28.81 -2.02 -3.41
N TYR A 140 -28.83 -2.61 -4.62
CA TYR A 140 -29.80 -2.31 -5.66
C TYR A 140 -30.93 -3.35 -5.79
N GLN A 141 -30.93 -4.39 -4.95
CA GLN A 141 -31.88 -5.52 -5.00
C GLN A 141 -33.35 -5.13 -4.83
N THR A 142 -33.62 -3.99 -4.20
CA THR A 142 -34.99 -3.52 -3.96
C THR A 142 -35.60 -2.78 -5.15
N TYR A 143 -34.79 -2.40 -6.15
CA TYR A 143 -35.25 -1.70 -7.35
C TYR A 143 -35.67 -2.69 -8.43
N LYS A 144 -36.69 -2.32 -9.21
CA LYS A 144 -37.18 -3.18 -10.30
C LYS A 144 -36.46 -2.93 -11.62
N THR A 145 -35.93 -1.72 -11.78
CA THR A 145 -35.26 -1.29 -13.01
C THR A 145 -33.99 -0.51 -12.70
N HIS A 146 -33.07 -0.47 -13.67
CA HIS A 146 -31.85 0.32 -13.58
C HIS A 146 -32.13 1.83 -13.52
N ASP A 147 -33.23 2.30 -14.14
CA ASP A 147 -33.65 3.71 -14.07
C ASP A 147 -33.99 4.13 -12.64
N GLU A 148 -34.71 3.27 -11.90
CA GLU A 148 -35.03 3.49 -10.48
C GLU A 148 -33.77 3.46 -9.60
N ALA A 149 -32.87 2.52 -9.86
CA ALA A 149 -31.63 2.34 -9.10
C ALA A 149 -30.56 3.42 -9.40
N PHE A 150 -30.69 4.14 -10.53
CA PHE A 150 -29.64 5.01 -11.06
C PHE A 150 -29.20 6.09 -10.07
N HIS A 151 -30.14 6.75 -9.39
CA HIS A 151 -29.80 7.83 -8.45
C HIS A 151 -29.02 7.31 -7.24
N THR A 152 -29.37 6.13 -6.75
CA THR A 152 -28.62 5.47 -5.67
C THR A 152 -27.23 5.10 -6.15
N PHE A 153 -27.11 4.55 -7.37
CA PHE A 153 -25.82 4.21 -7.96
C PHE A 153 -24.92 5.44 -8.12
N ALA A 154 -25.45 6.52 -8.70
CA ALA A 154 -24.72 7.77 -8.87
C ALA A 154 -24.25 8.31 -7.50
N GLY A 155 -25.11 8.28 -6.47
CA GLY A 155 -24.75 8.67 -5.12
C GLY A 155 -23.62 7.82 -4.52
N GLN A 156 -23.66 6.49 -4.70
CA GLN A 156 -22.59 5.61 -4.23
C GLN A 156 -21.26 5.88 -4.95
N VAL A 157 -21.30 6.11 -6.26
CA VAL A 157 -20.12 6.48 -7.05
C VAL A 157 -19.52 7.79 -6.55
N GLU A 158 -20.33 8.83 -6.37
CA GLU A 158 -19.84 10.13 -5.89
C GLU A 158 -19.32 10.03 -4.44
N SER A 159 -19.93 9.21 -3.58
CA SER A 159 -19.42 8.97 -2.23
C SER A 159 -18.04 8.33 -2.23
N ILE A 160 -17.78 7.35 -3.11
CA ILE A 160 -16.46 6.72 -3.25
C ILE A 160 -15.44 7.77 -3.71
N LEU A 161 -15.80 8.55 -4.73
CA LEU A 161 -14.91 9.57 -5.30
C LEU A 161 -14.62 10.71 -4.33
N GLN A 162 -15.60 11.12 -3.51
CA GLN A 162 -15.42 12.15 -2.49
C GLN A 162 -14.50 11.67 -1.36
N GLN A 163 -14.68 10.43 -0.90
CA GLN A 163 -13.80 9.81 0.10
C GLN A 163 -12.34 9.75 -0.39
N ASP A 164 -12.13 9.54 -1.70
CA ASP A 164 -10.79 9.55 -2.28
C ASP A 164 -10.12 10.94 -2.26
N VAL A 165 -10.89 12.02 -2.47
CA VAL A 165 -10.36 13.39 -2.41
C VAL A 165 -9.98 13.80 -0.98
N GLU A 166 -10.82 13.46 0.00
CA GLU A 166 -10.59 13.80 1.41
C GLU A 166 -9.35 13.10 2.00
N VAL A 167 -9.13 11.83 1.64
CA VAL A 167 -7.97 11.06 2.10
C VAL A 167 -6.66 11.61 1.54
N TYR A 168 -6.64 12.18 0.32
CA TYR A 168 -5.43 12.75 -0.27
C TYR A 168 -5.13 14.17 0.22
N ALA A 169 -6.13 15.02 0.42
CA ALA A 169 -5.92 16.38 0.93
C ALA A 169 -5.34 16.38 2.36
N THR A 170 -5.76 15.41 3.19
CA THR A 170 -5.34 15.31 4.58
C THR A 170 -4.01 14.56 4.78
N GLN A 171 -3.73 13.51 3.99
CA GLN A 171 -2.50 12.72 4.15
C GLN A 171 -1.27 13.30 3.42
N VAL A 172 -1.44 14.16 2.41
CA VAL A 172 -0.32 14.84 1.74
C VAL A 172 0.24 16.00 2.59
N THR A 173 -0.49 16.46 3.60
CA THR A 173 -0.12 17.63 4.42
C THR A 173 0.38 17.25 5.82
N GLN A 174 0.28 15.99 6.24
CA GLN A 174 0.79 15.55 7.55
C GLN A 174 1.95 14.59 7.37
N PRO A 175 3.20 15.00 7.65
CA PRO A 175 4.30 14.05 7.76
C PRO A 175 3.92 13.03 8.85
N LYS A 176 3.99 11.73 8.51
CA LYS A 176 3.92 10.65 9.51
C LYS A 176 4.91 11.00 10.62
N LYS A 177 4.39 11.30 11.81
CA LYS A 177 5.21 11.27 13.02
C LYS A 177 5.59 9.82 13.21
N ASP A 178 6.86 9.52 12.99
CA ASP A 178 7.44 8.23 13.31
C ASP A 178 7.16 7.95 14.79
N THR A 179 6.38 6.90 15.06
CA THR A 179 6.24 6.38 16.41
C THR A 179 7.57 5.73 16.76
N GLU A 180 8.35 6.40 17.62
CA GLU A 180 9.60 5.87 18.16
C GLU A 180 9.38 4.48 18.79
N PRO A 181 10.30 3.52 18.61
CA PRO A 181 10.28 2.28 19.36
C PRO A 181 10.49 2.62 20.84
N LYS A 182 9.54 2.22 21.70
CA LYS A 182 9.75 2.26 23.15
C LYS A 182 10.92 1.35 23.51
N GLU A 183 12.06 1.98 23.79
CA GLU A 183 13.22 1.38 24.41
C GLU A 183 12.83 0.92 25.83
N ASN A 184 12.64 -0.38 26.01
CA ASN A 184 12.48 -0.98 27.33
C ASN A 184 13.82 -0.87 28.08
N SER A 185 14.01 0.25 28.77
CA SER A 185 15.07 0.40 29.77
C SER A 185 14.67 -0.38 31.03
N ASN A 186 14.99 -1.67 31.06
CA ASN A 186 15.11 -2.40 32.31
C ASN A 186 16.46 -2.03 32.93
N SER A 187 16.46 -0.96 33.71
CA SER A 187 17.54 -0.61 34.62
C SER A 187 17.72 -1.73 35.65
N VAL A 188 18.76 -2.54 35.46
CA VAL A 188 19.36 -3.35 36.53
C VAL A 188 19.99 -2.38 37.52
N ALA A 189 19.27 -2.06 38.59
CA ALA A 189 19.85 -1.37 39.74
C ALA A 189 20.69 -2.38 40.53
N ILE A 190 22.00 -2.37 40.29
CA ILE A 190 22.99 -2.95 41.19
C ILE A 190 23.16 -1.97 42.35
N THR A 191 22.68 -2.32 43.54
CA THR A 191 23.11 -1.67 44.78
C THR A 191 23.75 -2.71 45.70
N ASN A 192 25.04 -2.50 45.94
CA ASN A 192 25.89 -3.29 46.82
C ASN A 192 25.69 -2.89 48.30
N THR A 193 25.38 -3.92 49.14
CA THR A 193 25.81 -4.18 50.55
C THR A 193 25.35 -3.21 51.68
N PRO A 194 25.20 -3.62 52.98
CA PRO A 194 25.74 -4.82 53.62
C PRO A 194 24.82 -5.63 54.56
N ILE A 195 25.42 -6.74 55.02
CA ILE A 195 24.97 -7.85 55.86
C ILE A 195 24.44 -7.42 57.23
N SER A 196 23.30 -8.00 57.65
CA SER A 196 23.05 -8.34 59.06
C SER A 196 22.21 -9.61 59.17
N SER A 197 22.61 -10.43 60.13
CA SER A 197 22.08 -11.72 60.58
C SER A 197 20.62 -11.69 61.05
N GLU A 198 19.92 -12.81 60.86
CA GLU A 198 19.08 -13.55 61.85
C GLU A 198 18.12 -14.47 61.06
N ALA A 199 18.40 -15.76 60.99
CA ALA A 199 17.94 -16.78 61.93
C ALA A 199 16.42 -17.04 61.90
N SER A 200 16.09 -18.28 61.56
CA SER A 200 14.93 -19.02 62.08
C SER A 200 13.53 -18.52 61.65
N ASN A 201 12.80 -19.33 60.88
CA ASN A 201 11.93 -20.35 61.45
C ASN A 201 10.99 -20.93 60.39
N ARG A 202 10.78 -22.24 60.47
CA ARG A 202 9.69 -22.99 59.83
C ARG A 202 8.33 -22.33 60.10
N ARG A 203 7.42 -22.44 59.12
CA ARG A 203 6.13 -23.15 59.28
C ARG A 203 5.38 -23.21 57.94
N GLU A 204 4.97 -24.44 57.60
CA GLU A 204 4.03 -24.81 56.53
C GLU A 204 2.58 -24.36 56.84
N PRO A 205 1.67 -24.47 55.87
CA PRO A 205 0.47 -23.63 55.75
C PRO A 205 -0.83 -24.30 56.27
N ALA A 206 -1.92 -23.54 56.14
CA ALA A 206 -3.31 -23.94 55.92
C ALA A 206 -4.30 -23.35 56.95
N ALA A 207 -4.98 -22.29 56.52
CA ALA A 207 -6.24 -21.85 57.10
C ALA A 207 -7.38 -22.61 56.44
N MET A 208 -8.19 -23.31 57.23
CA MET A 208 -9.55 -23.69 56.88
C MET A 208 -10.37 -23.77 58.15
N LYS A 209 -11.34 -22.86 58.30
CA LYS A 209 -12.57 -23.05 59.09
C LYS A 209 -13.48 -21.82 58.95
N THR A 210 -14.61 -22.04 58.28
CA THR A 210 -15.93 -21.44 58.54
C THR A 210 -16.85 -22.60 58.98
N PRO A 211 -18.11 -22.39 59.40
CA PRO A 211 -18.77 -21.21 59.94
C PRO A 211 -19.56 -21.51 61.25
N SER A 212 -20.07 -20.46 61.89
CA SER A 212 -21.45 -20.36 62.41
C SER A 212 -21.80 -18.89 62.56
#